data_AF-A0A845PU12-F1
#
_entry.id   AF-A0A845PU12-F1
#
_cell.length_a   1.000
_cell.length_b   1.000
_cell.length_c   1.000
_cell.angle_alpha   90.00
_cell.angle_beta   90.00
_cell.angle_gamma   90.00
#
_symmetry.space_group_name_H-M   'P 1'
#
loop_
_entity.id
_entity.type
_entity.pdbx_description
1 polymer ?
#
loop_
_entity_poly.entity_id
_entity_poly.type
_entity_poly.pdbx_seq_one_letter_code
_entity_poly.pdbx_strand_id
1 'polypeptide(L)'
;MNNLIQNYKIILKELTNICTHIDSSRQIRIPKWSDLELVALNITAEYRSINFELQLFRCISGTDLEDKIERSVYNRRKRKLFCYIEEIRETLSCKFSGFTAIFVVDSTPVAIGKMSRAK
;
A
#
# COMPACT_ATOMS: atom_id res chain seq x y z
N MET A 1 14.67 -14.05 -5.37
CA MET A 1 14.68 -13.39 -4.05
C MET A 1 13.62 -12.29 -4.08
N ASN A 2 12.56 -12.39 -3.27
CA ASN A 2 11.49 -11.41 -3.30
C ASN A 2 11.93 -10.12 -2.59
N ASN A 3 12.51 -9.20 -3.34
CA ASN A 3 12.92 -7.87 -2.88
C ASN A 3 11.73 -7.05 -2.29
N LEU A 4 10.49 -7.49 -2.52
CA LEU A 4 9.29 -6.88 -1.93
C LEU A 4 9.27 -7.03 -0.40
N ILE A 5 9.59 -8.20 0.14
CA ILE A 5 9.53 -8.45 1.59
C ILE A 5 10.59 -7.63 2.31
N GLN A 6 11.79 -7.54 1.74
CA GLN A 6 12.88 -6.75 2.32
C GLN A 6 12.51 -5.27 2.38
N ASN A 7 12.01 -4.72 1.28
CA ASN A 7 11.54 -3.34 1.24
C ASN A 7 10.38 -3.10 2.21
N TYR A 8 9.44 -4.04 2.27
CA TYR A 8 8.33 -4.00 3.21
C TYR A 8 8.82 -3.91 4.66
N LYS A 9 9.80 -4.75 5.05
CA LYS A 9 10.37 -4.73 6.41
C LYS A 9 11.05 -3.39 6.72
N ILE A 10 11.75 -2.80 5.75
CA ILE A 10 12.39 -1.49 5.90
C ILE A 10 11.33 -0.40 6.09
N ILE A 11 10.34 -0.34 5.19
CA ILE A 11 9.26 0.66 5.25
C ILE A 11 8.46 0.51 6.55
N LEU A 12 8.15 -0.71 6.96
CA LEU A 12 7.45 -0.98 8.22
C LEU A 12 8.23 -0.42 9.41
N LYS A 13 9.55 -0.67 9.46
CA LYS A 13 10.42 -0.16 10.53
C LYS A 13 10.44 1.37 10.59
N GLU A 14 10.52 2.03 9.44
CA GLU A 14 10.49 3.49 9.39
C GLU A 14 9.12 4.05 9.81
N LEU A 15 8.04 3.42 9.35
CA LEU A 15 6.68 3.81 9.76
C LEU A 15 6.45 3.60 11.26
N THR A 16 6.96 2.51 11.86
CA THR A 16 6.87 2.31 13.33
C THR A 16 7.61 3.39 14.11
N ASN A 17 8.70 3.94 13.57
CA ASN A 17 9.46 5.00 14.24
C ASN A 17 8.75 6.35 14.16
N ILE A 18 8.07 6.61 13.04
CA ILE A 18 7.38 7.89 12.78
C ILE A 18 6.01 7.91 13.45
N CYS A 19 5.28 6.80 13.39
CA CYS A 19 3.91 6.69 13.85
C CYS A 19 3.84 6.01 15.22
N THR A 20 4.07 6.80 16.28
CA THR A 20 3.93 6.32 17.67
C THR A 20 2.48 6.24 18.15
N HIS A 21 1.53 6.88 17.44
CA HIS A 21 0.12 7.04 17.84
C HIS A 21 -0.89 6.67 16.73
N ILE A 22 -0.74 5.51 16.08
CA ILE A 22 -1.87 4.99 15.27
C ILE A 22 -2.73 4.13 16.18
N ASP A 23 -3.84 4.69 16.63
CA ASP A 23 -4.88 3.92 17.29
C ASP A 23 -5.42 2.88 16.30
N SER A 24 -5.15 1.61 16.60
CA SER A 24 -5.65 0.50 15.80
C SER A 24 -7.18 0.56 15.71
N SER A 25 -7.73 0.48 14.50
CA SER A 25 -9.18 0.49 14.31
C SER A 25 -9.85 -0.62 15.12
N ARG A 26 -10.94 -0.29 15.82
CA ARG A 26 -11.76 -1.28 16.55
C ARG A 26 -12.34 -2.28 15.53
N GLN A 27 -11.81 -3.50 15.51
CA GLN A 27 -12.28 -4.58 14.64
C GLN A 27 -13.01 -5.65 15.45
N ILE A 28 -14.09 -6.18 14.89
CA ILE A 28 -14.92 -7.23 15.53
C ILE A 28 -14.11 -8.53 15.68
N ARG A 29 -13.17 -8.80 14.76
CA ARG A 29 -12.25 -9.93 14.82
C ARG A 29 -10.84 -9.38 15.00
N ILE A 30 -10.03 -10.02 15.84
CA ILE A 30 -8.61 -9.68 15.98
C ILE A 30 -7.96 -9.92 14.62
N PRO A 31 -7.45 -8.88 13.95
CA PRO A 31 -6.80 -9.09 12.67
C PRO A 31 -5.42 -9.72 12.89
N LYS A 32 -5.01 -10.63 12.00
CA LYS A 32 -3.62 -11.11 11.94
C LYS A 32 -2.63 -10.02 11.53
N TRP A 33 -3.13 -8.91 10.96
CA TRP A 33 -2.35 -7.76 10.51
C TRP A 33 -2.83 -6.44 11.12
N SER A 34 -1.90 -5.65 11.62
CA SER A 34 -2.13 -4.28 12.06
C SER A 34 -2.46 -3.35 10.89
N ASP A 35 -3.10 -2.21 11.19
CA ASP A 35 -3.38 -1.18 10.17
C ASP A 35 -2.07 -0.60 9.60
N LEU A 36 -1.04 -0.45 10.44
CA LEU A 36 0.30 0.00 10.03
C LEU A 36 0.97 -0.98 9.05
N GLU A 37 0.90 -2.29 9.32
CA GLU A 37 1.43 -3.31 8.40
C GLU A 37 0.75 -3.25 7.02
N LEU A 38 -0.54 -2.95 6.99
CA LEU A 38 -1.28 -2.81 5.73
C LEU A 38 -0.84 -1.56 4.96
N VAL A 39 -0.71 -0.42 5.65
CA VAL A 39 -0.20 0.83 5.06
C VAL A 39 1.22 0.63 4.52
N ALA A 40 2.09 -0.01 5.29
CA ALA A 40 3.46 -0.34 4.86
C ALA A 40 3.48 -1.19 3.60
N LEU A 41 2.60 -2.20 3.49
CA LEU A 41 2.50 -3.02 2.29
C LEU A 41 2.03 -2.19 1.08
N ASN A 42 1.03 -1.33 1.27
CA ASN A 42 0.53 -0.51 0.18
C ASN A 42 1.60 0.47 -0.34
N ILE A 43 2.32 1.13 0.55
CA ILE A 43 3.45 2.00 0.17
C ILE A 43 4.55 1.21 -0.53
N THR A 44 4.83 -0.01 -0.07
CA THR A 44 5.79 -0.90 -0.74
C THR A 44 5.34 -1.27 -2.16
N ALA A 45 4.04 -1.50 -2.35
CA ALA A 45 3.46 -1.78 -3.66
C ALA A 45 3.59 -0.57 -4.59
N GLU A 46 3.30 0.63 -4.09
CA GLU A 46 3.45 1.91 -4.83
C GLU A 46 4.93 2.17 -5.19
N TYR A 47 5.84 1.98 -4.24
CA TYR A 47 7.29 2.05 -4.48
C TYR A 47 7.77 1.06 -5.55
N ARG A 48 7.12 -0.10 -5.65
CA ARG A 48 7.40 -1.14 -6.67
C ARG A 48 6.61 -0.94 -7.96
N SER A 49 5.84 0.14 -8.10
CA SER A 49 4.93 0.40 -9.23
C SER A 49 3.93 -0.74 -9.50
N ILE A 50 3.51 -1.44 -8.44
CA ILE A 50 2.50 -2.51 -8.53
C ILE A 50 1.11 -1.89 -8.38
N ASN A 51 0.49 -1.60 -9.53
CA ASN A 51 -0.83 -0.98 -9.56
C ASN A 51 -1.98 -1.98 -9.44
N PHE A 52 -1.72 -3.27 -9.69
CA PHE A 52 -2.73 -4.33 -9.67
C PHE A 52 -2.65 -5.17 -8.40
N GLU A 53 -3.76 -5.25 -7.66
CA GLU A 53 -3.88 -6.09 -6.47
C GLU A 53 -3.52 -7.55 -6.75
N LEU A 54 -3.99 -8.10 -7.88
CA LEU A 54 -3.70 -9.49 -8.26
C LEU A 54 -2.18 -9.73 -8.36
N GLN A 55 -1.44 -8.77 -8.90
CA GLN A 55 0.02 -8.86 -9.00
C GLN A 55 0.67 -8.76 -7.62
N LEU A 56 0.18 -7.87 -6.75
CA LEU A 56 0.65 -7.77 -5.37
C LEU A 56 0.50 -9.10 -4.62
N PHE A 57 -0.67 -9.73 -4.71
CA PHE A 57 -0.92 -11.02 -4.05
C PHE A 57 -0.14 -12.19 -4.68
N ARG A 58 0.19 -12.12 -5.98
CA ARG A 58 1.14 -13.07 -6.61
C ARG A 58 2.57 -12.87 -6.14
N CYS A 59 2.98 -11.64 -5.84
CA CYS A 59 4.30 -11.39 -5.26
C CYS A 59 4.38 -11.79 -3.78
N ILE A 60 3.24 -11.79 -3.09
CA ILE A 60 3.09 -12.21 -1.69
C ILE A 60 2.94 -13.74 -1.57
N SER A 61 2.38 -14.42 -2.57
CA SER A 61 2.25 -15.89 -2.53
C SER A 61 3.62 -16.56 -2.44
N GLY A 62 3.75 -17.54 -1.55
CA GLY A 62 5.00 -18.21 -1.21
C GLY A 62 5.86 -17.46 -0.18
N THR A 63 5.27 -16.52 0.58
CA THR A 63 5.97 -15.73 1.59
C THR A 63 5.21 -15.69 2.92
N ASP A 64 5.88 -15.28 4.00
CA ASP A 64 5.31 -15.15 5.35
C ASP A 64 4.08 -14.22 5.44
N LEU A 65 3.78 -13.46 4.39
CA LEU A 65 2.69 -12.51 4.30
C LEU A 65 1.41 -13.12 3.69
N GLU A 66 1.48 -14.31 3.06
CA GLU A 66 0.36 -14.95 2.35
C GLU A 66 -0.81 -15.26 3.28
N ASP A 67 -0.53 -15.85 4.44
CA ASP A 67 -1.57 -16.30 5.39
C ASP A 67 -2.06 -15.20 6.35
N LYS A 68 -1.50 -13.98 6.22
CA LYS A 68 -1.77 -12.87 7.14
C LYS A 68 -2.99 -12.05 6.74
N ILE A 69 -3.33 -11.98 5.46
CA ILE A 69 -4.53 -11.25 5.03
C ILE A 69 -5.18 -11.87 3.80
N GLU A 70 -6.50 -11.87 3.80
CA GLU A 70 -7.29 -12.19 2.61
C GLU A 70 -7.42 -10.95 1.70
N ARG A 71 -7.43 -11.17 0.38
CA ARG A 71 -7.62 -10.13 -0.65
C ARG A 71 -8.81 -9.21 -0.38
N SER A 72 -9.97 -9.79 -0.09
CA SER A 72 -11.21 -9.04 0.17
C SER A 72 -11.10 -8.12 1.39
N VAL A 73 -10.44 -8.61 2.45
CA VAL A 73 -10.19 -7.87 3.70
C VAL A 73 -9.17 -6.76 3.47
N TYR A 74 -8.10 -7.05 2.73
CA TYR A 74 -7.08 -6.06 2.34
C TYR A 74 -7.73 -4.87 1.63
N ASN A 75 -8.53 -5.11 0.59
CA ASN A 75 -9.22 -4.04 -0.14
C ASN A 75 -10.16 -3.22 0.73
N ARG A 76 -10.94 -3.87 1.59
CA ARG A 76 -11.87 -3.18 2.49
C ARG A 76 -11.12 -2.27 3.45
N ARG A 77 -9.99 -2.73 4.02
CA ARG A 77 -9.17 -1.95 4.95
C ARG A 77 -8.37 -0.87 4.25
N LYS A 78 -7.79 -1.15 3.07
CA LYS A 78 -7.11 -0.15 2.23
C LYS A 78 -8.01 1.05 1.95
N ARG A 79 -9.29 0.82 1.61
CA ARG A 79 -10.26 1.91 1.40
C ARG A 79 -10.53 2.74 2.66
N LYS A 80 -10.56 2.11 3.84
CA LYS A 80 -10.73 2.82 5.11
C LYS A 80 -9.50 3.63 5.50
N LEU A 81 -8.31 3.15 5.14
CA LEU A 81 -7.02 3.78 5.45
C LEU A 81 -6.57 4.76 4.36
N PHE A 82 -7.42 5.02 3.35
CA PHE A 82 -7.08 5.87 2.21
C PHE A 82 -6.60 7.25 2.63
N CYS A 83 -7.27 7.90 3.59
CA CYS A 83 -6.87 9.23 4.06
C CYS A 83 -5.44 9.25 4.62
N TYR A 84 -5.06 8.24 5.42
CA TYR A 84 -3.70 8.13 5.95
C TYR A 84 -2.66 7.84 4.88
N ILE A 85 -3.02 7.03 3.88
CA ILE A 85 -2.14 6.73 2.74
C ILE A 85 -1.90 8.00 1.92
N GLU A 86 -2.94 8.79 1.63
CA GLU A 86 -2.79 10.06 0.92
C GLU A 86 -1.98 11.08 1.72
N GLU A 87 -2.19 11.19 3.03
CA GLU A 87 -1.39 12.08 3.88
C GLU A 87 0.11 11.71 3.84
N ILE A 88 0.43 10.41 3.86
CA ILE A 88 1.81 9.93 3.69
C ILE A 88 2.33 10.27 2.27
N ARG A 89 1.50 10.15 1.24
CA ARG A 89 1.87 10.45 -0.14
C ARG A 89 2.11 11.95 -0.35
N GLU A 90 1.29 12.80 0.24
CA GLU A 90 1.41 14.26 0.24
C GLU A 90 2.67 14.69 0.99
N THR A 91 2.91 14.17 2.19
CA THR A 91 4.12 14.50 2.96
C THR A 91 5.40 14.07 2.25
N LEU A 92 5.40 12.91 1.58
CA LEU A 92 6.48 12.49 0.70
C LEU A 92 6.66 13.47 -0.46
N SER A 93 5.57 13.81 -1.16
CA SER A 93 5.58 14.77 -2.27
C SER A 93 6.15 16.13 -1.85
N CYS A 94 5.69 16.68 -0.73
CA CYS A 94 6.19 17.94 -0.17
C CYS A 94 7.70 17.89 0.13
N LYS A 95 8.20 16.77 0.65
CA LYS A 95 9.65 16.59 0.86
C LYS A 95 10.39 16.58 -0.47
N PHE A 96 9.87 15.89 -1.50
CA PHE A 96 10.49 15.85 -2.83
C PHE A 96 10.46 17.21 -3.54
N SER A 97 9.44 18.04 -3.30
CA SER A 97 9.38 19.41 -3.85
C SER A 97 10.54 20.32 -3.45
N GLY A 98 11.20 20.05 -2.32
CA GLY A 98 12.43 20.76 -1.97
C GLY A 98 13.67 20.31 -2.74
N PHE A 99 13.68 19.12 -3.35
CA PHE A 99 14.88 18.51 -3.95
C PHE A 99 14.97 18.66 -5.47
N THR A 100 13.84 18.79 -6.19
CA THR A 100 13.84 18.77 -7.66
C THR A 100 12.96 19.86 -8.25
N ALA A 101 13.52 20.68 -9.15
CA ALA A 101 12.80 21.74 -9.87
C ALA A 101 12.01 21.22 -11.09
N ILE A 102 12.18 19.94 -11.48
CA ILE A 102 11.56 19.34 -12.67
C ILE A 102 10.83 18.07 -12.24
N PHE A 103 9.53 18.03 -12.51
CA PHE A 103 8.69 16.85 -12.32
C PHE A 103 8.27 16.31 -13.68
N VAL A 104 8.56 15.05 -13.96
CA VAL A 104 8.00 14.34 -15.10
C VAL A 104 6.70 13.68 -14.65
N VAL A 105 5.57 14.30 -15.00
CA VAL A 105 4.24 13.74 -14.74
C VAL A 105 3.84 12.93 -15.96
N ASP A 106 3.92 11.61 -15.87
CA ASP A 106 3.35 10.72 -16.89
C ASP A 106 1.84 10.63 -16.67
N SER A 107 1.09 11.45 -17.40
CA SER A 107 -0.37 11.39 -17.41
C SER A 107 -0.81 10.20 -18.27
N THR A 108 -0.56 8.98 -17.82
CA THR A 108 -1.19 7.81 -18.44
C THR A 108 -2.70 7.90 -18.16
N PRO A 109 -3.56 8.06 -19.17
CA PRO A 109 -5.00 8.08 -18.95
C PRO A 109 -5.43 6.69 -18.51
N VAL A 110 -5.92 6.56 -17.28
CA VAL A 110 -6.61 5.33 -16.84
C VAL A 110 -7.93 5.27 -17.57
N ALA A 111 -8.14 4.24 -18.39
CA ALA A 111 -9.40 4.02 -19.08
C ALA A 111 -10.51 3.74 -18.05
N ILE A 112 -11.25 4.79 -17.66
CA ILE A 112 -12.47 4.68 -16.88
C ILE A 112 -13.55 4.15 -17.82
N GLY A 113 -13.68 2.82 -17.88
CA GLY A 113 -14.79 2.16 -18.57
C GLY A 113 -14.37 1.30 -19.77
N LYS A 114 -13.97 0.06 -19.49
CA LYS A 114 -14.40 -1.07 -20.32
C LYS A 114 -15.21 -2.02 -19.45
N MET A 115 -16.41 -1.60 -19.07
CA MET A 115 -17.48 -2.55 -18.79
C MET A 115 -17.99 -3.06 -20.15
N SER A 116 -17.50 -4.22 -20.56
CA SER A 116 -18.22 -5.01 -21.53
C SER A 116 -18.16 -6.44 -21.01
N ARG A 117 -19.17 -6.82 -20.22
CA ARG A 117 -19.51 -8.23 -20.04
C ARG A 117 -19.55 -8.84 -21.45
N ALA A 118 -18.57 -9.67 -21.78
CA ALA A 118 -18.74 -10.62 -22.87
C ALA A 118 -19.55 -11.78 -22.27
N LYS A 119 -20.64 -12.13 -22.96
CA LYS A 119 -21.47 -13.29 -22.66
C LYS A 119 -20.64 -14.58 -22.67
#